data_AF-A0A0G4NBA1-F1
#
_entry.id   AF-A0A0G4NBA1-F1
#
_cell.length_a   1.000
_cell.length_b   1.000
_cell.length_c   1.000
_cell.angle_alpha   90.00
_cell.angle_beta   90.00
_cell.angle_gamma   90.00
#
_symmetry.space_group_name_H-M   'P 1'
#
loop_
_entity.id
_entity.type
_entity.pdbx_description
1 polymer ?
#
loop_
_entity_poly.entity_id
_entity_poly.type
_entity_poly.pdbx_seq_one_letter_code
_entity_poly.pdbx_strand_id
1 'polypeptide(L)'
;VQHAQRVNLVAGGLASGAADVSTALTSDFRTGFLLGTPPIKQFIAQAIGTFVSVWLAPGLFILFTTAYPCIINPDIDGGHCAFGAPSVGAWAAVAQVVTEPNVSIPLSSGIFSIVMGVLSIIQVVLRHHYLVGEREKYREYLPNWGAIALSFVIPGPVFTNAALLGAIISAVWRKWKPASFEIYAYAIAAGMIAGEGMGGVVGAVLQLAGVSGDIKGTMVGCPMNSC
;
A
#
# COMPACT_ATOMS: atom_id res chain seq x y z
N VAL A 1 -18.48 13.66 -17.74
CA VAL A 1 -17.70 13.42 -16.50
C VAL A 1 -17.09 12.01 -16.46
N GLN A 2 -17.88 10.93 -16.56
CA GLN A 2 -17.34 9.55 -16.51
C GLN A 2 -16.24 9.23 -17.55
N HIS A 3 -16.36 9.69 -18.80
CA HIS A 3 -15.28 9.49 -19.78
C HIS A 3 -13.98 10.19 -19.34
N ALA A 4 -14.07 11.41 -18.83
CA ALA A 4 -12.90 12.14 -18.33
C ALA A 4 -12.27 11.45 -17.10
N GLN A 5 -13.09 10.90 -16.20
CA GLN A 5 -12.62 10.10 -15.05
C GLN A 5 -11.86 8.87 -15.49
N ARG A 6 -12.40 8.11 -16.46
CA ARG A 6 -11.73 6.92 -17.00
C ARG A 6 -10.40 7.27 -17.65
N VAL A 7 -10.36 8.33 -18.47
CA VAL A 7 -9.11 8.77 -19.11
C VAL A 7 -8.09 9.22 -18.07
N ASN A 8 -8.50 9.96 -17.04
CA ASN A 8 -7.62 10.39 -15.96
C ASN A 8 -7.02 9.19 -15.21
N LEU A 9 -7.86 8.22 -14.81
CA LEU A 9 -7.40 7.01 -14.11
C LEU A 9 -6.49 6.13 -14.97
N VAL A 10 -6.80 5.96 -16.26
CA VAL A 10 -5.97 5.16 -17.17
C VAL A 10 -4.62 5.84 -17.40
N ALA A 11 -4.61 7.15 -17.66
CA ALA A 11 -3.38 7.91 -17.86
C ALA A 11 -2.52 7.92 -16.58
N GLY A 12 -3.14 8.18 -15.43
CA GLY A 12 -2.48 8.14 -14.13
C GLY A 12 -1.91 6.77 -13.79
N GLY A 13 -2.68 5.70 -14.03
CA GLY A 13 -2.23 4.32 -13.82
C GLY A 13 -1.04 3.94 -14.70
N LEU A 14 -1.07 4.32 -15.99
CA LEU A 14 0.05 4.08 -16.91
C LEU A 14 1.31 4.85 -16.49
N ALA A 15 1.17 6.13 -16.14
CA ALA A 15 2.29 6.97 -15.71
C ALA A 15 2.90 6.48 -14.38
N SER A 16 2.05 6.19 -13.38
CA SER A 16 2.49 5.63 -12.09
C SER A 16 3.17 4.29 -12.29
N GLY A 17 2.56 3.37 -13.04
CA GLY A 17 3.13 2.05 -13.31
C GLY A 17 4.50 2.14 -14.00
N ALA A 18 4.67 3.02 -14.98
CA ALA A 18 5.96 3.24 -15.63
C ALA A 18 7.01 3.81 -14.65
N ALA A 19 6.62 4.74 -13.79
CA ALA A 19 7.49 5.30 -12.75
C ALA A 19 7.89 4.25 -11.71
N ASP A 20 6.95 3.41 -11.27
CA ASP A 20 7.16 2.35 -10.29
C ASP A 20 8.14 1.30 -10.83
N VAL A 21 7.93 0.82 -12.05
CA VAL A 21 8.84 -0.16 -12.70
C VAL A 21 10.24 0.44 -12.91
N SER A 22 10.33 1.70 -13.31
CA SER A 22 11.62 2.39 -13.47
C SER A 22 12.38 2.52 -12.15
N THR A 23 11.65 2.82 -11.07
CA THR A 23 12.21 2.94 -9.72
C THR A 23 12.67 1.59 -9.20
N ALA A 24 11.88 0.54 -9.39
CA ALA A 24 12.26 -0.83 -9.01
C ALA A 24 13.52 -1.30 -9.78
N LEU A 25 13.56 -1.10 -11.10
CA LEU A 25 14.69 -1.47 -11.95
C LEU A 25 15.99 -0.78 -11.50
N THR A 26 15.95 0.53 -11.23
CA THR A 26 17.12 1.29 -10.79
C THR A 26 17.55 0.93 -9.36
N SER A 27 16.61 0.72 -8.45
CA SER A 27 16.88 0.24 -7.10
C SER A 27 17.56 -1.14 -7.12
N ASP A 28 17.03 -2.06 -7.91
CA ASP A 28 17.58 -3.40 -8.06
C ASP A 28 18.98 -3.35 -8.68
N PHE A 29 19.23 -2.53 -9.71
CA PHE A 29 20.58 -2.45 -10.27
C PHE A 29 21.60 -1.91 -9.29
N ARG A 30 21.19 -0.98 -8.42
CA ARG A 30 22.04 -0.47 -7.35
C ARG A 30 22.38 -1.56 -6.33
N THR A 31 21.39 -2.35 -5.90
CA THR A 31 21.62 -3.46 -4.97
C THR A 31 22.46 -4.56 -5.62
N GLY A 32 22.17 -4.89 -6.88
CA GLY A 32 22.94 -5.84 -7.69
C GLY A 32 24.40 -5.44 -7.85
N PHE A 33 24.67 -4.15 -8.11
CA PHE A 33 26.04 -3.61 -8.15
C PHE A 33 26.77 -3.77 -6.81
N LEU A 34 26.12 -3.46 -5.68
CA LEU A 34 26.70 -3.63 -4.34
C LEU A 34 26.99 -5.10 -4.01
N LEU A 35 26.21 -6.04 -4.55
CA LEU A 35 26.38 -7.48 -4.38
C LEU A 35 27.31 -8.11 -5.44
N GLY A 36 27.85 -7.33 -6.39
CA GLY A 36 28.70 -7.84 -7.47
C GLY A 36 27.97 -8.71 -8.50
N THR A 37 26.65 -8.56 -8.62
CA THR A 37 25.82 -9.34 -9.56
C THR A 37 25.94 -8.77 -10.98
N PRO A 38 26.09 -9.61 -12.03
CA PRO A 38 26.21 -9.13 -13.41
C PRO A 38 24.91 -8.47 -13.89
N PRO A 39 24.96 -7.22 -14.40
CA PRO A 39 23.76 -6.44 -14.73
C PRO A 39 22.93 -7.04 -15.87
N ILE A 40 23.58 -7.69 -16.84
CA ILE A 40 22.89 -8.30 -17.99
C ILE A 40 21.98 -9.44 -17.52
N LYS A 41 22.45 -10.29 -16.59
CA LYS A 41 21.64 -11.42 -16.07
C LYS A 41 20.44 -10.90 -15.28
N GLN A 42 20.65 -9.83 -14.52
CA GLN A 42 19.59 -9.19 -13.76
C GLN A 42 18.53 -8.56 -14.66
N PHE A 43 18.94 -7.87 -15.74
CA PHE A 43 18.03 -7.34 -16.74
C PHE A 43 17.18 -8.43 -17.39
N ILE A 44 17.82 -9.53 -17.81
CA ILE A 44 17.11 -10.67 -18.42
C ILE A 44 16.11 -11.29 -17.43
N ALA A 45 16.50 -11.48 -16.17
CA ALA A 45 15.61 -12.02 -15.15
C ALA A 45 14.37 -11.13 -14.94
N GLN A 46 14.56 -9.80 -14.87
CA GLN A 46 13.44 -8.85 -14.74
C GLN A 46 12.57 -8.79 -16.00
N ALA A 47 13.17 -8.90 -17.19
CA ALA A 47 12.43 -8.95 -18.45
C ALA A 47 11.52 -10.19 -18.52
N ILE A 48 12.02 -11.36 -18.11
CA ILE A 48 11.23 -12.59 -18.03
C ILE A 48 10.10 -12.45 -17.00
N GLY A 49 10.41 -11.93 -15.81
CA GLY A 49 9.40 -11.68 -14.77
C GLY A 49 8.30 -10.72 -15.24
N THR A 50 8.67 -9.65 -15.92
CA THR A 50 7.73 -8.67 -16.49
C THR A 50 6.88 -9.30 -17.59
N PHE A 51 7.46 -10.14 -18.44
CA PHE A 51 6.70 -10.83 -19.47
C PHE A 51 5.62 -11.75 -18.88
N VAL A 52 5.93 -12.46 -17.78
CA VAL A 52 4.95 -13.28 -17.07
C VAL A 52 3.89 -12.41 -16.39
N SER A 53 4.29 -11.29 -15.77
CA SER A 53 3.36 -10.43 -15.01
C SER A 53 2.30 -9.76 -15.89
N VAL A 54 2.61 -9.48 -17.17
CA VAL A 54 1.65 -8.95 -18.15
C VAL A 54 0.40 -9.82 -18.27
N TRP A 55 0.54 -11.14 -18.17
CA TRP A 55 -0.58 -12.08 -18.26
C TRP A 55 -1.17 -12.41 -16.89
N LEU A 56 -0.30 -12.51 -15.87
CA LEU A 56 -0.72 -12.84 -14.51
C LEU A 56 -1.59 -11.74 -13.89
N ALA A 57 -1.27 -10.46 -14.12
CA ALA A 57 -1.99 -9.35 -13.49
C ALA A 57 -3.46 -9.26 -13.92
N PRO A 58 -3.83 -9.31 -15.23
CA PRO A 58 -5.23 -9.40 -15.64
C PRO A 58 -5.92 -10.67 -15.14
N GLY A 59 -5.20 -11.80 -15.10
CA GLY A 59 -5.74 -13.06 -14.58
C GLY A 59 -6.13 -12.96 -13.10
N LEU A 60 -5.26 -12.39 -12.27
CA LEU A 60 -5.55 -12.11 -10.87
C LEU A 60 -6.68 -11.10 -10.70
N PHE A 61 -6.74 -10.06 -11.55
CA PHE A 61 -7.85 -9.11 -11.53
C PHE A 61 -9.19 -9.83 -11.74
N ILE A 62 -9.29 -10.68 -12.77
CA ILE A 62 -10.51 -11.46 -13.03
C ILE A 62 -10.82 -12.38 -11.84
N LEU A 63 -9.83 -13.09 -11.30
CA LEU A 63 -10.00 -13.94 -10.12
C LEU A 63 -10.59 -13.19 -8.92
N PHE A 64 -10.05 -12.03 -8.57
CA PHE A 64 -10.55 -11.25 -7.43
C PHE A 64 -11.93 -10.65 -7.70
N THR A 65 -12.18 -10.15 -8.91
CA THR A 65 -13.49 -9.56 -9.24
C THR A 65 -14.61 -10.59 -9.39
N THR A 66 -14.26 -11.84 -9.69
CA THR A 66 -15.23 -12.96 -9.72
C THR A 66 -15.49 -13.51 -8.33
N ALA A 67 -14.47 -13.60 -7.49
CA ALA A 67 -14.60 -14.00 -6.09
C ALA A 67 -15.36 -12.95 -5.25
N TYR A 68 -15.08 -11.66 -5.49
CA TYR A 68 -15.62 -10.53 -4.74
C TYR A 68 -16.20 -9.48 -5.71
N PRO A 69 -17.47 -9.64 -6.14
CA PRO A 69 -18.14 -8.72 -7.06
C PRO A 69 -18.22 -7.27 -6.54
N CYS A 70 -18.16 -7.09 -5.21
CA CYS A 70 -18.14 -5.79 -4.53
C CYS A 70 -16.98 -4.88 -4.95
N ILE A 71 -15.89 -5.41 -5.52
CA ILE A 71 -14.76 -4.62 -6.03
C ILE A 71 -15.17 -3.75 -7.22
N ILE A 72 -16.02 -4.26 -8.12
CA ILE A 72 -16.47 -3.54 -9.32
C ILE A 72 -17.79 -2.81 -9.05
N ASN A 73 -18.69 -3.44 -8.30
CA ASN A 73 -20.03 -2.91 -8.04
C ASN A 73 -20.22 -2.75 -6.53
N PRO A 74 -19.92 -1.56 -5.98
CA PRO A 74 -19.99 -1.32 -4.53
C PRO A 74 -21.41 -1.41 -3.96
N ASP A 75 -22.44 -1.38 -4.80
CA ASP A 75 -23.86 -1.35 -4.39
C ASP A 75 -24.49 -2.74 -4.14
N ILE A 76 -23.78 -3.85 -4.46
CA ILE A 76 -24.39 -5.20 -4.48
C ILE A 76 -24.59 -5.78 -3.06
N ASP A 77 -23.66 -5.54 -2.13
CA ASP A 77 -23.62 -6.25 -0.83
C ASP A 77 -24.01 -5.39 0.38
N GLY A 78 -24.82 -4.34 0.18
CA GLY A 78 -25.31 -3.50 1.29
C GLY A 78 -24.20 -2.82 2.11
N GLY A 79 -23.00 -2.69 1.53
CA GLY A 79 -21.83 -2.05 2.13
C GLY A 79 -20.82 -2.98 2.80
N HIS A 80 -21.03 -4.32 2.82
CA HIS A 80 -20.05 -5.26 3.38
C HIS A 80 -19.28 -5.99 2.28
N CYS A 81 -17.97 -5.71 2.16
CA CYS A 81 -17.10 -6.34 1.17
C CYS A 81 -15.96 -7.05 1.92
N ALA A 82 -15.98 -8.39 1.94
CA ALA A 82 -14.99 -9.21 2.62
C ALA A 82 -13.55 -8.93 2.12
N PHE A 83 -13.41 -8.53 0.86
CA PHE A 83 -12.15 -8.07 0.29
C PHE A 83 -12.26 -6.64 -0.26
N GLY A 84 -12.15 -5.66 0.65
CA GLY A 84 -12.14 -4.25 0.28
C GLY A 84 -10.84 -3.84 -0.42
N ALA A 85 -10.95 -3.02 -1.46
CA ALA A 85 -9.81 -2.43 -2.17
C ALA A 85 -9.66 -0.94 -1.80
N PRO A 86 -9.13 -0.59 -0.60
CA PRO A 86 -9.12 0.79 -0.09
C PRO A 86 -8.36 1.75 -1.01
N SER A 87 -7.25 1.29 -1.60
CA SER A 87 -6.45 2.08 -2.54
C SER A 87 -7.25 2.47 -3.79
N VAL A 88 -8.08 1.57 -4.32
CA VAL A 88 -8.92 1.84 -5.50
C VAL A 88 -9.92 2.94 -5.18
N GLY A 89 -10.53 2.91 -3.99
CA GLY A 89 -11.46 3.94 -3.53
C GLY A 89 -10.80 5.32 -3.43
N ALA A 90 -9.58 5.40 -2.88
CA ALA A 90 -8.82 6.65 -2.80
C ALA A 90 -8.53 7.24 -4.20
N TRP A 91 -8.06 6.43 -5.14
CA TRP A 91 -7.80 6.87 -6.52
C TRP A 91 -9.08 7.29 -7.25
N ALA A 92 -10.18 6.56 -7.07
CA ALA A 92 -11.48 6.91 -7.64
C ALA A 92 -11.99 8.25 -7.10
N ALA A 93 -11.88 8.50 -5.79
CA ALA A 93 -12.27 9.76 -5.17
C ALA A 93 -11.48 10.95 -5.74
N VAL A 94 -10.16 10.81 -5.89
CA VAL A 94 -9.32 11.85 -6.51
C VAL A 94 -9.74 12.11 -7.95
N ALA A 95 -9.98 11.06 -8.75
CA ALA A 95 -10.43 11.22 -10.13
C ALA A 95 -11.81 11.89 -10.24
N GLN A 96 -12.72 11.59 -9.32
CA GLN A 96 -14.03 12.25 -9.25
C GLN A 96 -13.89 13.74 -8.97
N VAL A 97 -13.13 14.10 -7.93
CA VAL A 97 -12.89 15.49 -7.52
C VAL A 97 -12.25 16.31 -8.64
N VAL A 98 -11.23 15.77 -9.32
CA VAL A 98 -10.49 16.50 -10.37
C VAL A 98 -11.32 16.72 -11.63
N THR A 99 -12.38 15.93 -11.84
CA THR A 99 -13.23 16.01 -13.04
C THR A 99 -14.57 16.70 -12.80
N GLU A 100 -14.88 17.07 -11.56
CA GLU A 100 -16.08 17.81 -11.20
C GLU A 100 -15.93 19.31 -11.54
N PRO A 101 -16.95 19.92 -12.17
CA PRO A 101 -16.89 21.34 -12.54
C PRO A 101 -16.98 22.29 -11.33
N ASN A 102 -17.55 21.83 -10.21
CA ASN A 102 -17.58 22.56 -8.95
C ASN A 102 -16.98 21.65 -7.87
N VAL A 103 -15.75 21.94 -7.45
CA VAL A 103 -15.07 21.19 -6.39
C VAL A 103 -15.84 21.43 -5.09
N SER A 104 -16.59 20.43 -4.63
CA SER A 104 -17.40 20.45 -3.42
C SER A 104 -16.59 20.37 -2.12
N ILE A 105 -15.26 20.39 -2.21
CA ILE A 105 -14.35 20.28 -1.06
C ILE A 105 -14.37 21.58 -0.25
N PRO A 106 -14.58 21.51 1.08
CA PRO A 106 -14.47 22.66 1.95
C PRO A 106 -13.10 23.33 1.83
N LEU A 107 -13.07 24.66 1.68
CA LEU A 107 -11.81 25.43 1.63
C LEU A 107 -10.91 25.16 2.84
N SER A 108 -11.49 24.89 4.01
CA SER A 108 -10.78 24.51 5.23
C SER A 108 -9.89 23.27 5.03
N SER A 109 -10.33 22.27 4.26
CA SER A 109 -9.54 21.06 3.99
C SER A 109 -8.35 21.35 3.08
N GLY A 110 -8.53 22.21 2.08
CA GLY A 110 -7.44 22.66 1.20
C GLY A 110 -6.37 23.44 1.97
N ILE A 111 -6.80 24.37 2.82
CA ILE A 111 -5.88 25.14 3.69
C ILE A 111 -5.12 24.20 4.63
N PHE A 112 -5.81 23.24 5.26
CA PHE A 112 -5.17 22.26 6.13
C PHE A 112 -4.11 21.42 5.40
N SER A 113 -4.41 20.96 4.18
CA SER A 113 -3.47 20.21 3.35
C SER A 113 -2.22 21.04 3.02
N ILE A 114 -2.39 22.31 2.65
CA ILE A 114 -1.27 23.21 2.36
C ILE A 114 -0.43 23.46 3.61
N VAL A 115 -1.06 23.74 4.76
CA VAL A 115 -0.36 24.00 6.03
C VAL A 115 0.45 22.77 6.44
N MET A 116 -0.15 21.57 6.41
CA MET A 116 0.55 20.33 6.72
C MET A 116 1.66 20.03 5.71
N GLY A 117 1.44 20.33 4.42
CA GLY A 117 2.46 20.23 3.37
C GLY A 117 3.68 21.10 3.68
N VAL A 118 3.46 22.37 3.99
CA VAL A 118 4.54 23.31 4.35
C VAL A 118 5.26 22.86 5.62
N LEU A 119 4.53 22.44 6.66
CA LEU A 119 5.14 21.91 7.89
C LEU A 119 6.01 20.68 7.61
N SER A 120 5.57 19.78 6.75
CA SER A 120 6.33 18.59 6.37
C SER A 120 7.62 18.95 5.62
N ILE A 121 7.56 19.92 4.70
CA ILE A 121 8.73 20.43 3.97
C ILE A 121 9.71 21.10 4.93
N ILE A 122 9.22 21.96 5.82
CA ILE A 122 10.05 22.63 6.85
C ILE A 122 10.76 21.58 7.71
N GLN A 123 10.05 20.54 8.15
CA GLN A 123 10.66 19.48 8.94
C GLN A 123 11.75 18.72 8.16
N VAL A 124 11.54 18.42 6.89
CA VAL A 124 12.55 17.75 6.04
C VAL A 124 13.78 18.63 5.89
N VAL A 125 13.59 19.92 5.62
CA VAL A 125 14.68 20.91 5.52
C VAL A 125 15.45 21.01 6.83
N LEU A 126 14.75 21.13 7.97
CA LEU A 126 15.38 21.15 9.29
C LEU A 126 16.16 19.86 9.57
N ARG A 127 15.59 18.70 9.24
CA ARG A 127 16.23 17.38 9.42
C ARG A 127 17.53 17.27 8.62
N HIS A 128 17.58 17.79 7.39
CA HIS A 128 18.75 17.66 6.51
C HIS A 128 19.78 18.78 6.65
N HIS A 129 19.37 20.00 6.99
CA HIS A 129 20.26 21.17 7.03
C HIS A 129 20.61 21.64 8.45
N TYR A 130 19.73 21.43 9.44
CA TYR A 130 19.89 22.03 10.78
C TYR A 130 20.21 20.99 11.88
N LEU A 131 19.77 19.74 11.72
CA LEU A 131 20.04 18.63 12.65
C LEU A 131 21.28 17.80 12.25
N VAL A 132 22.36 18.46 11.81
CA VAL A 132 23.63 17.79 11.45
C VAL A 132 24.67 18.01 12.55
N GLY A 133 25.41 16.96 12.94
CA GLY A 133 26.45 17.00 13.99
C GLY A 133 25.92 16.58 15.38
N GLU A 134 26.24 17.35 16.42
CA GLU A 134 25.93 17.02 17.83
C GLU A 134 24.42 16.86 18.13
N ARG A 135 23.57 17.43 17.26
CA ARG A 135 22.09 17.42 17.38
C ARG A 135 21.41 16.27 16.62
N GLU A 136 22.16 15.30 16.12
CA GLU A 136 21.60 14.17 15.37
C GLU A 136 20.61 13.33 16.19
N LYS A 137 20.80 13.28 17.52
CA LYS A 137 19.91 12.58 18.46
C LYS A 137 18.44 13.02 18.36
N TYR A 138 18.18 14.27 17.98
CA TYR A 138 16.82 14.78 17.86
C TYR A 138 16.09 14.30 16.59
N ARG A 139 16.80 13.69 15.62
CA ARG A 139 16.18 13.16 14.39
C ARG A 139 15.29 11.96 14.64
N GLU A 140 15.51 11.19 15.71
CA GLU A 140 14.71 10.00 16.04
C GLU A 140 13.31 10.36 16.57
N TYR A 141 13.13 11.59 17.08
CA TYR A 141 11.86 12.08 17.60
C TYR A 141 10.98 12.78 16.55
N LEU A 142 11.50 12.96 15.34
CA LEU A 142 10.76 13.61 14.26
C LEU A 142 9.70 12.67 13.68
N PRO A 143 8.44 13.11 13.54
CA PRO A 143 7.38 12.27 12.99
C PRO A 143 7.66 11.91 11.53
N ASN A 144 7.33 10.68 11.15
CA ASN A 144 7.38 10.27 9.76
C ASN A 144 6.07 10.68 9.05
N TRP A 145 6.11 11.80 8.34
CA TRP A 145 4.95 12.33 7.61
C TRP A 145 4.42 11.38 6.53
N GLY A 146 5.27 10.54 5.93
CA GLY A 146 4.84 9.55 4.95
C GLY A 146 3.93 8.47 5.56
N ALA A 147 4.30 7.96 6.73
CA ALA A 147 3.47 6.99 7.46
C ALA A 147 2.15 7.58 7.94
N ILE A 148 2.17 8.84 8.39
CA ILE A 148 0.99 9.58 8.79
C ILE A 148 0.06 9.78 7.59
N ALA A 149 0.59 10.25 6.45
CA ALA A 149 -0.18 10.46 5.22
C ALA A 149 -0.84 9.16 4.74
N LEU A 150 -0.11 8.04 4.72
CA LEU A 150 -0.65 6.75 4.33
C LEU A 150 -1.83 6.33 5.22
N SER A 151 -1.73 6.59 6.52
CA SER A 151 -2.80 6.30 7.49
C SER A 151 -4.07 7.14 7.25
N PHE A 152 -3.94 8.35 6.69
CA PHE A 152 -5.09 9.17 6.31
C PHE A 152 -5.75 8.73 4.98
N VAL A 153 -5.01 8.04 4.12
CA VAL A 153 -5.51 7.59 2.81
C VAL A 153 -6.25 6.27 2.89
N ILE A 154 -5.86 5.36 3.80
CA ILE A 154 -6.47 4.04 3.93
C ILE A 154 -7.66 4.10 4.89
N PRO A 155 -8.91 3.99 4.41
CA PRO A 155 -10.07 3.90 5.29
C PRO A 155 -10.08 2.55 6.00
N GLY A 156 -9.94 2.55 7.32
CA GLY A 156 -10.15 1.36 8.15
C GLY A 156 -9.20 1.27 9.34
N PRO A 157 -9.71 1.10 10.57
CA PRO A 157 -8.87 1.01 11.76
C PRO A 157 -8.01 -0.26 11.78
N VAL A 158 -8.39 -1.29 11.02
CA VAL A 158 -7.70 -2.59 10.97
C VAL A 158 -6.24 -2.43 10.54
N PHE A 159 -5.99 -1.68 9.47
CA PHE A 159 -4.63 -1.45 8.96
C PHE A 159 -3.78 -0.63 9.94
N THR A 160 -4.37 0.40 10.56
CA THR A 160 -3.68 1.22 11.57
C THR A 160 -3.36 0.40 12.83
N ASN A 161 -4.29 -0.44 13.28
CA ASN A 161 -4.09 -1.32 14.44
C ASN A 161 -3.03 -2.39 14.16
N ALA A 162 -3.04 -2.98 12.96
CA ALA A 162 -2.01 -3.93 12.52
C ALA A 162 -0.63 -3.26 12.46
N ALA A 163 -0.54 -2.05 11.89
CA ALA A 163 0.69 -1.27 11.86
C ALA A 163 1.18 -0.91 13.27
N LEU A 164 0.28 -0.53 14.18
CA LEU A 164 0.60 -0.25 15.59
C LEU A 164 1.12 -1.50 16.30
N LEU A 165 0.47 -2.64 16.12
CA LEU A 165 0.91 -3.91 16.70
C LEU A 165 2.30 -4.29 16.18
N GLY A 166 2.52 -4.19 14.87
CA GLY A 166 3.84 -4.38 14.25
C GLY A 166 4.89 -3.42 14.81
N ALA A 167 4.55 -2.15 15.01
CA ALA A 167 5.44 -1.15 15.61
C ALA A 167 5.79 -1.50 17.06
N ILE A 168 4.82 -1.94 17.88
CA ILE A 168 5.06 -2.36 19.27
C ILE A 168 5.98 -3.58 19.30
N ILE A 169 5.70 -4.60 18.49
CA ILE A 169 6.54 -5.80 18.37
C ILE A 169 7.97 -5.40 17.98
N SER A 170 8.11 -4.53 16.98
CA SER A 170 9.41 -4.04 16.51
C SER A 170 10.17 -3.28 17.63
N ALA A 171 9.48 -2.45 18.41
CA ALA A 171 10.08 -1.65 19.48
C ALA A 171 10.54 -2.53 20.66
N VAL A 172 9.74 -3.52 21.04
CA VAL A 172 10.10 -4.50 22.08
C VAL A 172 11.29 -5.34 21.61
N TRP A 173 11.25 -5.83 20.37
CA TRP A 173 12.31 -6.66 19.81
C TRP A 173 13.64 -5.89 19.69
N ARG A 174 13.61 -4.63 19.25
CA ARG A 174 14.79 -3.75 19.20
C ARG A 174 15.45 -3.58 20.56
N LYS A 175 14.67 -3.50 21.65
CA LYS A 175 15.20 -3.39 23.02
C LYS A 175 15.74 -4.71 23.57
N TRP A 176 15.12 -5.84 23.20
CA TRP A 176 15.48 -7.14 23.80
C TRP A 176 16.64 -7.83 23.08
N LYS A 177 16.69 -7.76 21.75
CA LYS A 177 17.71 -8.42 20.91
C LYS A 177 18.06 -7.55 19.67
N PRO A 178 18.88 -6.49 19.84
CA PRO A 178 19.19 -5.55 18.75
C PRO A 178 19.88 -6.23 17.56
N ALA A 179 20.82 -7.15 17.80
CA ALA A 179 21.53 -7.86 16.73
C ALA A 179 20.60 -8.72 15.85
N SER A 180 19.54 -9.30 16.43
CA SER A 180 18.56 -10.07 15.68
C SER A 180 17.59 -9.17 14.93
N PHE A 181 17.19 -8.05 15.56
CA PHE A 181 16.33 -7.05 14.96
C PHE A 181 16.93 -6.47 13.66
N GLU A 182 18.21 -6.08 13.67
CA GLU A 182 18.87 -5.47 12.50
C GLU A 182 18.91 -6.39 11.27
N ILE A 183 19.00 -7.70 11.49
CA ILE A 183 19.09 -8.68 10.40
C ILE A 183 17.70 -9.11 9.91
N TYR A 184 16.77 -9.37 10.82
CA TYR A 184 15.53 -10.09 10.49
C TYR A 184 14.28 -9.21 10.45
N ALA A 185 14.25 -8.05 11.09
CA ALA A 185 13.02 -7.27 11.25
C ALA A 185 12.37 -6.94 9.90
N TYR A 186 13.15 -6.43 8.96
CA TYR A 186 12.67 -6.08 7.62
C TYR A 186 12.23 -7.31 6.81
N ALA A 187 12.98 -8.40 6.89
CA ALA A 187 12.66 -9.64 6.17
C ALA A 187 11.34 -10.26 6.66
N ILE A 188 11.13 -10.31 7.99
CA ILE A 188 9.89 -10.82 8.58
C ILE A 188 8.71 -9.89 8.26
N ALA A 189 8.89 -8.58 8.38
CA ALA A 189 7.83 -7.62 8.04
C ALA A 189 7.43 -7.73 6.56
N ALA A 190 8.39 -7.78 5.64
CA ALA A 190 8.12 -7.99 4.22
C ALA A 190 7.43 -9.33 3.95
N GLY A 191 7.86 -10.40 4.64
CA GLY A 191 7.24 -11.72 4.54
C GLY A 191 5.79 -11.74 5.03
N MET A 192 5.45 -11.04 6.11
CA MET A 192 4.07 -10.93 6.59
C MET A 192 3.18 -10.18 5.61
N ILE A 193 3.66 -9.06 5.05
CA ILE A 193 2.93 -8.27 4.04
C ILE A 193 2.72 -9.12 2.76
N ALA A 194 3.76 -9.79 2.28
CA ALA A 194 3.65 -10.68 1.13
C ALA A 194 2.72 -11.88 1.41
N GLY A 195 2.76 -12.41 2.63
CA GLY A 195 1.90 -13.49 3.10
C GLY A 195 0.42 -13.12 3.11
N GLU A 196 0.07 -11.92 3.55
CA GLU A 196 -1.30 -11.38 3.46
C GLU A 196 -1.78 -11.35 2.00
N GLY A 197 -0.96 -10.84 1.08
CA GLY A 197 -1.27 -10.81 -0.35
C GLY A 197 -1.49 -12.20 -0.96
N MET A 198 -0.58 -13.16 -0.68
CA MET A 198 -0.72 -14.55 -1.14
C MET A 198 -1.93 -15.25 -0.51
N GLY A 199 -2.17 -15.00 0.79
CA GLY A 199 -3.35 -15.50 1.50
C GLY A 199 -4.65 -14.99 0.88
N GLY A 200 -4.69 -13.73 0.43
CA GLY A 200 -5.81 -13.16 -0.31
C GLY A 200 -6.11 -13.90 -1.61
N VAL A 201 -5.07 -14.29 -2.38
CA VAL A 201 -5.23 -15.10 -3.60
C VAL A 201 -5.82 -16.47 -3.28
N VAL A 202 -5.29 -17.15 -2.26
CA VAL A 202 -5.83 -18.44 -1.81
C VAL A 202 -7.28 -18.30 -1.34
N GLY A 203 -7.59 -17.25 -0.58
CA GLY A 203 -8.94 -16.93 -0.14
C GLY A 203 -9.91 -16.72 -1.30
N ALA A 204 -9.51 -15.97 -2.33
CA ALA A 204 -10.31 -15.77 -3.54
C ALA A 204 -10.59 -17.09 -4.27
N VAL A 205 -9.61 -17.98 -4.38
CA VAL A 205 -9.81 -19.33 -4.95
C VAL A 205 -10.80 -20.15 -4.12
N LEU A 206 -10.68 -20.10 -2.78
CA LEU A 206 -11.60 -20.81 -1.88
C LEU A 206 -13.03 -20.26 -1.94
N GLN A 207 -13.20 -18.94 -2.10
CA GLN A 207 -14.49 -18.27 -2.32
C GLN A 207 -15.16 -18.80 -3.58
N LEU A 208 -14.43 -18.86 -4.70
CA LEU A 208 -14.94 -19.41 -5.95
C LEU A 208 -15.23 -20.91 -5.88
N ALA A 209 -14.47 -21.66 -5.08
CA ALA A 209 -14.70 -23.08 -4.84
C ALA A 209 -15.89 -23.37 -3.89
N GLY A 210 -16.51 -22.36 -3.29
CA GLY A 210 -17.64 -22.54 -2.37
C GLY A 210 -17.27 -23.13 -1.00
N VAL A 211 -16.00 -23.03 -0.61
CA VAL A 211 -15.45 -23.56 0.66
C VAL A 211 -14.86 -22.43 1.53
N SER A 212 -15.11 -21.18 1.17
CA SER A 212 -14.61 -20.03 1.92
C SER A 212 -15.18 -19.91 3.33
N GLY A 213 -14.52 -19.06 4.12
CA GLY A 213 -14.91 -18.72 5.48
C GLY A 213 -16.37 -18.26 5.58
N ASP A 214 -16.87 -17.54 4.59
CA ASP A 214 -18.24 -17.02 4.55
C ASP A 214 -19.30 -18.13 4.37
N ILE A 215 -18.93 -19.27 3.77
CA ILE A 215 -19.86 -20.37 3.41
C ILE A 215 -19.72 -21.58 4.35
N LYS A 216 -18.49 -21.91 4.77
CA LYS A 216 -18.18 -23.08 5.61
C LYS A 216 -17.26 -22.78 6.81
N GLY A 217 -16.88 -21.54 7.03
CA GLY A 217 -15.99 -21.13 8.12
C GLY A 217 -16.66 -21.14 9.48
N THR A 218 -15.83 -21.17 10.53
CA THR A 218 -16.28 -20.98 11.91
C THR A 218 -16.25 -19.49 12.24
N MET A 219 -17.40 -18.92 12.62
CA MET A 219 -17.56 -17.50 13.01
C MET A 219 -16.93 -17.15 14.38
N VAL A 220 -15.93 -17.91 14.82
CA VAL A 220 -15.33 -17.75 16.14
C VAL A 220 -14.38 -16.55 16.09
N GLY A 221 -14.78 -15.47 16.76
CA GLY A 221 -13.99 -14.23 16.86
C GLY A 221 -14.53 -13.05 16.05
N CYS A 222 -15.63 -13.24 15.31
CA CYS A 222 -16.28 -12.16 14.57
C CYS A 222 -17.22 -11.35 15.48
N PRO A 223 -16.97 -10.05 15.70
CA PRO A 223 -17.95 -9.22 16.37
C PRO A 223 -19.23 -9.20 15.53
N MET A 224 -20.37 -9.47 16.17
CA MET A 224 -21.71 -9.47 15.55
C MET A 224 -21.94 -10.49 14.43
N ASN A 225 -21.15 -11.57 14.33
CA ASN A 225 -21.23 -12.54 13.22
C ASN A 225 -21.09 -11.87 11.83
N SER A 226 -20.41 -10.72 11.75
CA SER A 226 -20.03 -10.10 10.48
C SER A 226 -18.50 -10.12 10.37
N CYS A 227 -18.01 -11.24 9.86
CA CYS A 227 -16.81 -11.32 9.04
C CYS A 227 -17.34 -11.80 7.67
#